data_AF-A0A1A9K881-F1
#
_entry.id   AF-A0A1A9K881-F1
#
_cell.length_a   1.000
_cell.length_b   1.000
_cell.length_c   1.000
_cell.angle_alpha   90.00
_cell.angle_beta   90.00
_cell.angle_gamma   90.00
#
_symmetry.space_group_name_H-M   'P 1'
#
loop_
_entity.id
_entity.type
_entity.pdbx_description
1 polymer ?
#
loop_
_entity_poly.entity_id
_entity_poly.type
_entity_poly.pdbx_seq_one_letter_code
_entity_poly.pdbx_strand_id
1 'polypeptide(L)'
;MWVRVAQEFLIAFLMGSVPILIAYGTGGVGGVGDLLKASMPIKPILIYWMLLIIPYFLIVAVDHFVLKRTDATRSFVRFLRITMKEVGPALLSLWRVMAGYLLMLPGLWIVVEPETFVSAKVAAIASIGGVLLFEAIAMSAAMSYFDEKWNRRWSTLT
;
A
#
# COMPACT_ATOMS: atom_id res chain seq x y z
N MET A 1 10.98 -4.77 14.39
CA MET A 1 9.53 -4.59 14.15
C MET A 1 9.12 -3.13 14.32
N TRP A 2 9.36 -2.50 15.48
CA TRP A 2 9.02 -1.09 15.76
C TRP A 2 9.57 -0.07 14.75
N VAL A 3 10.83 -0.19 14.34
CA VAL A 3 11.44 0.73 13.35
C VAL A 3 10.69 0.70 12.00
N ARG A 4 10.23 -0.47 11.57
CA ARG A 4 9.48 -0.61 10.32
C ARG A 4 8.09 0.00 10.43
N VAL A 5 7.39 -0.22 11.54
CA VAL A 5 6.08 0.39 11.79
C VAL A 5 6.20 1.92 11.77
N ALA A 6 7.23 2.48 12.41
CA ALA A 6 7.50 3.92 12.39
C ALA A 6 7.80 4.45 10.98
N GLN A 7 8.58 3.70 10.19
CA GLN A 7 8.85 4.05 8.80
C GLN A 7 7.58 4.03 7.93
N GLU A 8 6.75 2.99 8.04
CA GLU A 8 5.49 2.91 7.28
C GLU A 8 4.54 4.05 7.65
N PHE A 9 4.46 4.38 8.94
CA PHE A 9 3.71 5.55 9.40
C PHE A 9 4.24 6.84 8.78
N LEU A 10 5.55 7.06 8.80
CA LEU A 10 6.17 8.25 8.23
C LEU A 10 5.96 8.34 6.71
N ILE A 11 6.11 7.23 5.99
CA ILE A 11 5.89 7.17 4.54
C ILE A 11 4.43 7.44 4.21
N ALA A 12 3.48 6.78 4.90
CA ALA A 12 2.06 7.01 4.69
C ALA A 12 1.68 8.47 5.00
N PHE A 13 2.24 9.05 6.06
CA PHE A 13 2.03 10.46 6.39
C PHE A 13 2.59 11.40 5.31
N LEU A 14 3.82 11.19 4.87
CA LEU A 14 4.43 12.04 3.83
C LEU A 14 3.74 11.88 2.47
N MET A 15 3.37 10.66 2.09
CA MET A 15 2.78 10.39 0.78
C MET A 15 1.29 10.73 0.72
N GLY A 16 0.55 10.61 1.82
CA GLY A 16 -0.88 10.87 1.87
C GLY A 16 -1.23 12.20 2.55
N SER A 17 -0.75 12.43 3.77
CA SER A 17 -1.18 13.58 4.56
C SER A 17 -0.70 14.92 3.97
N VAL A 18 0.49 14.95 3.35
CA VAL A 18 1.01 16.19 2.72
C VAL A 18 0.15 16.65 1.53
N PRO A 19 -0.20 15.81 0.53
CA PRO A 19 -1.12 16.23 -0.53
C PRO A 19 -2.48 16.72 -0.03
N ILE A 20 -3.05 16.12 1.03
CA ILE A 20 -4.30 16.60 1.65
C ILE A 20 -4.13 18.04 2.15
N LEU A 21 -3.04 18.33 2.85
CA LEU A 21 -2.75 19.67 3.36
C LEU A 21 -2.54 20.67 2.22
N ILE A 22 -1.85 20.28 1.16
CA ILE A 22 -1.65 21.13 -0.03
C ILE A 22 -3.01 21.42 -0.68
N ALA A 23 -3.83 20.40 -0.93
CA ALA A 23 -5.15 20.55 -1.55
C ALA A 23 -6.09 21.43 -0.72
N TYR A 24 -6.02 21.30 0.60
CA TYR A 24 -6.73 22.19 1.50
C TYR A 24 -6.21 23.63 1.43
N GLY A 25 -4.89 23.82 1.41
CA GLY A 25 -4.27 25.14 1.31
C GLY A 25 -4.59 25.87 -0.02
N THR A 26 -4.79 25.14 -1.11
CA THR A 26 -5.07 25.73 -2.43
C THR A 26 -6.56 25.91 -2.73
N GLY A 27 -7.43 25.02 -2.24
CA GLY A 27 -8.85 25.00 -2.61
C GLY A 27 -9.82 24.76 -1.44
N GLY A 28 -9.33 24.81 -0.20
CA GLY A 28 -10.12 24.52 0.99
C GLY A 28 -10.72 23.11 0.97
N VAL A 29 -11.92 22.97 1.52
CA VAL A 29 -12.67 21.70 1.55
C VAL A 29 -12.97 21.19 0.13
N GLY A 30 -13.23 22.09 -0.82
CA GLY A 30 -13.44 21.75 -2.23
C GLY A 30 -12.21 21.09 -2.86
N GLY A 31 -11.03 21.66 -2.64
CA GLY A 31 -9.75 21.11 -3.11
C GLY A 31 -9.45 19.72 -2.55
N VAL A 32 -9.75 19.50 -1.26
CA VAL A 32 -9.66 18.16 -0.66
C VAL A 32 -10.64 17.19 -1.33
N GLY A 33 -11.89 17.62 -1.55
CA GLY A 33 -12.90 16.81 -2.23
C GLY A 33 -12.49 16.40 -3.65
N ASP A 34 -11.90 17.33 -4.41
CA ASP A 34 -11.43 17.07 -5.78
C ASP A 34 -10.22 16.15 -5.80
N LEU A 35 -9.26 16.33 -4.87
CA LEU A 35 -8.14 15.41 -4.70
C LEU A 35 -8.63 13.99 -4.39
N LEU A 36 -9.56 13.84 -3.44
CA LEU A 36 -10.10 12.53 -3.08
C LEU A 36 -10.85 11.88 -4.25
N LYS A 37 -11.64 12.63 -5.01
CA LYS A 37 -12.33 12.11 -6.21
C LYS A 37 -11.35 11.68 -7.29
N ALA A 38 -10.25 12.41 -7.47
CA ALA A 38 -9.23 12.09 -8.47
C ALA A 38 -8.36 10.90 -8.07
N SER A 39 -8.15 10.69 -6.78
CA SER A 39 -7.20 9.70 -6.25
C SER A 39 -7.83 8.43 -5.71
N MET A 40 -9.09 8.47 -5.26
CA MET A 40 -9.79 7.29 -4.78
C MET A 40 -10.32 6.47 -5.96
N PRO A 41 -9.86 5.22 -6.14
CA PRO A 41 -10.41 4.35 -7.16
C PRO A 41 -11.86 4.00 -6.84
N ILE A 42 -12.65 3.76 -7.89
CA ILE A 42 -14.00 3.20 -7.73
C ILE A 42 -13.93 1.81 -7.08
N LYS A 43 -14.98 1.44 -6.33
CA LYS A 43 -15.07 0.18 -5.57
C LYS A 43 -14.59 -1.08 -6.34
N PRO A 44 -14.93 -1.30 -7.62
CA PRO A 44 -14.44 -2.45 -8.38
C PRO A 44 -12.92 -2.47 -8.55
N ILE A 45 -12.29 -1.31 -8.77
CA ILE A 45 -10.83 -1.20 -8.91
C ILE A 45 -10.15 -1.46 -7.56
N LEU A 46 -10.74 -0.98 -6.47
CA LEU A 46 -10.26 -1.26 -5.11
C LEU A 46 -10.25 -2.77 -4.81
N ILE A 47 -11.33 -3.48 -5.17
CA ILE A 47 -11.40 -4.95 -5.04
C ILE A 47 -10.33 -5.62 -5.90
N TYR A 48 -10.15 -5.15 -7.14
CA TYR A 48 -9.11 -5.66 -8.03
C TYR A 48 -7.71 -5.48 -7.43
N TRP A 49 -7.40 -4.31 -6.85
CA TRP A 49 -6.13 -4.05 -6.16
C TRP A 49 -5.91 -4.97 -4.96
N MET A 50 -6.95 -5.25 -4.16
CA MET A 50 -6.88 -6.24 -3.08
C MET A 50 -6.57 -7.64 -3.60
N LEU A 51 -7.22 -8.05 -4.69
CA LEU A 51 -7.00 -9.38 -5.28
C LEU A 51 -5.64 -9.52 -5.95
N LEU A 52 -5.01 -8.41 -6.35
CA LEU A 52 -3.69 -8.39 -6.99
C LEU A 52 -2.57 -8.95 -6.10
N ILE A 53 -2.80 -9.02 -4.78
CA ILE A 53 -1.85 -9.64 -3.85
C ILE A 53 -1.80 -11.17 -4.03
N ILE A 54 -2.90 -11.80 -4.48
CA ILE A 54 -3.01 -13.24 -4.67
C ILE A 54 -2.03 -13.74 -5.74
N PRO A 55 -1.99 -13.20 -6.98
CA PRO A 55 -1.05 -13.67 -8.00
C PRO A 55 0.41 -13.44 -7.57
N TYR A 56 0.72 -12.39 -6.79
CA TYR A 56 2.05 -12.20 -6.23
C TYR A 56 2.46 -13.39 -5.35
N PHE A 57 1.64 -13.74 -4.35
CA PHE A 57 1.92 -14.89 -3.48
C PHE A 57 1.95 -16.21 -4.24
N LEU A 58 1.10 -16.36 -5.26
CA LEU A 58 1.03 -17.58 -6.07
C LEU A 58 2.30 -17.77 -6.89
N ILE A 59 2.85 -16.71 -7.48
CA ILE A 59 4.13 -16.76 -8.21
C ILE A 59 5.29 -17.10 -7.28
N VAL A 60 5.30 -16.53 -6.07
CA VAL A 60 6.32 -16.84 -5.06
C VAL A 60 6.21 -18.30 -4.59
N ALA A 61 5.00 -18.81 -4.39
CA ALA A 61 4.76 -20.21 -4.03
C ALA A 61 5.23 -21.16 -5.16
N VAL A 62 4.90 -20.86 -6.41
CA VAL A 62 5.36 -21.63 -7.58
C VAL A 62 6.88 -21.63 -7.66
N ASP A 63 7.53 -20.50 -7.38
CA ASP A 63 9.00 -20.42 -7.37
C ASP A 63 9.63 -21.29 -6.29
N HIS A 64 8.99 -21.40 -5.13
CA HIS A 64 9.50 -22.11 -3.97
C HIS A 64 9.30 -23.63 -4.07
N PHE A 65 8.11 -24.07 -4.50
CA PHE A 65 7.70 -25.47 -4.46
C PHE A 65 7.89 -26.24 -5.77
N VAL A 66 8.02 -25.56 -6.91
CA VAL A 66 8.13 -26.25 -8.20
C VAL A 66 9.59 -26.40 -8.63
N LEU A 67 10.05 -27.66 -8.72
CA LEU A 67 11.32 -28.03 -9.34
C LEU A 67 11.26 -27.74 -10.85
N LYS A 68 11.94 -26.68 -11.29
CA LYS A 68 11.96 -26.24 -12.69
C LYS A 68 12.93 -27.10 -13.51
N ARG A 69 12.37 -28.07 -14.24
CA ARG A 69 13.10 -29.06 -15.06
C ARG A 69 13.56 -28.52 -16.42
N THR A 70 12.90 -27.48 -16.95
CA THR A 70 13.11 -26.93 -18.31
C THR A 70 13.54 -25.47 -18.28
N ASP A 71 14.42 -25.07 -19.20
CA ASP A 71 14.92 -23.69 -19.31
C ASP A 71 13.82 -22.68 -19.72
N ALA A 72 12.85 -23.11 -20.54
CA ALA A 72 11.68 -22.29 -20.86
C ALA A 72 10.86 -21.93 -19.61
N THR A 73 10.63 -22.90 -18.71
CA THR A 73 9.93 -22.68 -17.44
C THR A 73 10.74 -21.77 -16.50
N ARG A 74 12.08 -21.88 -16.51
CA ARG A 74 12.96 -20.99 -15.75
C ARG A 74 12.88 -19.54 -16.24
N SER A 75 12.88 -19.35 -17.56
CA SER A 75 12.78 -18.03 -18.18
C SER A 75 11.42 -17.36 -17.90
N PHE A 76 10.32 -18.09 -18.06
CA PHE A 76 8.97 -17.58 -17.78
C PHE A 76 8.78 -17.21 -16.30
N VAL A 77 9.25 -18.05 -15.38
CA VAL A 77 9.18 -17.73 -13.94
C VAL A 77 10.07 -16.54 -13.59
N ARG A 78 11.22 -16.37 -14.25
CA ARG A 78 12.07 -15.18 -14.09
C ARG A 78 11.35 -13.91 -14.59
N PHE A 79 10.64 -13.98 -15.72
CA PHE A 79 9.83 -12.86 -16.20
C PHE A 79 8.74 -12.47 -15.20
N LEU A 80 7.89 -13.43 -14.80
CA LEU A 80 6.84 -13.20 -13.81
C LEU A 80 7.39 -12.62 -12.49
N ARG A 81 8.56 -13.09 -12.08
CA ARG A 81 9.27 -12.59 -10.89
C ARG A 81 9.66 -11.12 -11.03
N ILE A 82 10.21 -10.72 -12.18
CA ILE A 82 10.60 -9.31 -12.41
C ILE A 82 9.35 -8.44 -12.42
N THR A 83 8.30 -8.86 -13.13
CA THR A 83 7.03 -8.13 -13.15
C THR A 83 6.45 -7.95 -11.75
N MET A 84 6.46 -8.99 -10.92
CA MET A 84 5.96 -8.91 -9.55
C MET A 84 6.81 -8.03 -8.64
N LYS A 85 8.12 -7.91 -8.90
CA LYS A 85 9.01 -6.97 -8.18
C LYS A 85 8.67 -5.51 -8.48
N GLU A 86 8.02 -5.22 -9.60
CA GLU A 86 7.57 -3.86 -9.92
C GLU A 86 6.14 -3.62 -9.42
N VAL A 87 5.25 -4.58 -9.62
CA VAL A 87 3.83 -4.48 -9.24
C VAL A 87 3.65 -4.38 -7.72
N GLY A 88 4.40 -5.17 -6.94
CA GLY A 88 4.29 -5.19 -5.49
C GLY A 88 4.53 -3.81 -4.85
N PRO A 89 5.72 -3.20 -5.04
CA PRO A 89 6.01 -1.86 -4.51
C PRO A 89 5.04 -0.77 -5.00
N ALA A 90 4.58 -0.86 -6.25
CA ALA A 90 3.58 0.07 -6.79
C ALA A 90 2.22 -0.07 -6.08
N LEU A 91 1.79 -1.29 -5.79
CA LEU A 91 0.57 -1.52 -5.02
C LEU A 91 0.72 -1.05 -3.57
N LEU A 92 1.86 -1.31 -2.95
CA LEU A 92 2.17 -0.85 -1.59
C LEU A 92 2.18 0.68 -1.48
N SER A 93 2.70 1.40 -2.47
CA SER A 93 2.66 2.87 -2.47
C SER A 93 1.22 3.41 -2.55
N LEU A 94 0.35 2.77 -3.33
CA LEU A 94 -1.08 3.11 -3.38
C LEU A 94 -1.76 2.93 -2.02
N TRP A 95 -1.51 1.82 -1.32
CA TRP A 95 -2.04 1.59 0.03
C TRP A 95 -1.55 2.64 1.03
N ARG A 96 -0.27 3.01 0.99
CA ARG A 96 0.32 4.04 1.86
C ARG A 96 -0.31 5.42 1.64
N VAL A 97 -0.52 5.80 0.38
CA VAL A 97 -1.18 7.07 0.02
C VAL A 97 -2.61 7.10 0.57
N MET A 98 -3.38 6.04 0.32
CA MET A 98 -4.77 5.94 0.77
C MET A 98 -4.87 5.92 2.31
N ALA A 99 -3.98 5.21 2.99
CA ALA A 99 -3.90 5.22 4.44
C ALA A 99 -3.62 6.63 4.98
N GLY A 100 -2.64 7.33 4.41
CA GLY A 100 -2.30 8.69 4.80
C GLY A 100 -3.43 9.71 4.57
N TYR A 101 -4.19 9.57 3.47
CA TYR A 101 -5.39 10.37 3.22
C TYR A 101 -6.44 10.15 4.31
N LEU A 102 -6.84 8.90 4.53
CA LEU A 102 -7.90 8.57 5.48
C LEU A 102 -7.51 8.88 6.92
N LEU A 103 -6.23 8.78 7.29
CA LEU A 103 -5.77 9.13 8.64
C LEU A 103 -5.67 10.64 8.85
N MET A 104 -5.40 11.43 7.79
CA MET A 104 -5.30 12.88 7.90
C MET A 104 -6.67 13.58 7.94
N LEU A 105 -7.66 13.05 7.22
CA LEU A 105 -9.01 13.62 7.13
C LEU A 105 -9.65 13.88 8.51
N PRO A 106 -9.65 12.93 9.47
CA PRO A 106 -10.06 13.17 10.85
C PRO A 106 -9.41 14.38 11.50
N GLY A 107 -8.08 14.50 11.40
CA GLY A 107 -7.32 15.58 12.01
C GLY A 107 -7.68 16.93 11.40
N LEU A 108 -7.79 16.98 10.07
CA LEU A 108 -8.20 18.18 9.36
C LEU A 108 -9.64 18.59 9.72
N TRP A 109 -10.56 17.62 9.80
CA TRP A 109 -11.96 17.87 10.13
C TRP A 109 -12.13 18.47 11.53
N ILE A 110 -11.45 17.91 12.54
CA ILE A 110 -11.51 18.43 13.92
C ILE A 110 -11.02 19.87 14.01
N VAL A 111 -10.01 20.24 13.21
CA VAL A 111 -9.40 21.57 13.25
C VAL A 111 -10.20 22.60 12.45
N VAL A 112 -10.78 22.19 11.32
CA VAL A 112 -11.37 23.11 10.34
C VAL A 112 -12.88 23.25 10.49
N GLU A 113 -13.60 22.16 10.72
CA GLU A 113 -15.07 22.15 10.86
C GLU A 113 -15.51 21.36 12.11
N PRO A 114 -15.14 21.82 13.32
CA PRO A 114 -15.51 21.13 14.56
C PRO A 114 -17.04 21.04 14.75
N GLU A 115 -17.82 21.97 14.20
CA GLU A 115 -19.28 22.01 14.29
C GLU A 115 -19.99 20.91 13.49
N THR A 116 -19.40 20.42 12.39
CA THR A 116 -19.96 19.31 11.59
C THR A 116 -19.41 17.94 12.03
N PHE A 117 -18.60 17.92 13.08
CA PHE A 117 -17.92 16.72 13.55
C PHE A 117 -18.91 15.63 14.00
N VAL A 118 -18.87 14.49 13.31
CA VAL A 118 -19.61 13.29 13.70
C VAL A 118 -18.61 12.20 14.08
N SER A 119 -18.47 11.96 15.39
CA SER A 119 -17.50 11.01 15.95
C SER A 119 -17.59 9.61 15.30
N ALA A 120 -18.79 9.12 15.01
CA ALA A 120 -18.99 7.83 14.36
C ALA A 120 -18.41 7.79 12.93
N LYS A 121 -18.57 8.85 12.14
CA LYS A 121 -18.02 8.93 10.77
C LYS A 121 -16.50 9.03 10.82
N VAL A 122 -15.98 9.84 11.74
CA VAL A 122 -14.54 10.01 11.94
C VAL A 122 -13.89 8.70 12.38
N ALA A 123 -14.49 7.99 13.32
CA ALA A 123 -14.02 6.67 13.76
C ALA A 123 -14.04 5.65 12.61
N ALA A 124 -15.07 5.67 11.75
CA ALA A 124 -15.14 4.80 10.58
C ALA A 124 -14.06 5.11 9.54
N ILE A 125 -13.79 6.39 9.26
CA ILE A 125 -12.74 6.81 8.34
C ILE A 125 -11.36 6.44 8.89
N ALA A 126 -11.11 6.73 10.17
CA ALA A 126 -9.87 6.40 10.84
C ALA A 126 -9.63 4.89 10.94
N SER A 127 -10.68 4.09 11.16
CA SER A 127 -10.55 2.63 11.23
C SER A 127 -10.19 2.04 9.87
N ILE A 128 -10.81 2.52 8.78
CA ILE A 128 -10.42 2.11 7.42
C ILE A 128 -8.96 2.51 7.17
N GLY A 129 -8.58 3.76 7.45
CA GLY A 129 -7.19 4.20 7.31
C GLY A 129 -6.20 3.35 8.11
N GLY A 130 -6.57 2.95 9.32
CA GLY A 130 -5.79 2.05 10.17
C GLY A 130 -5.65 0.63 9.60
N VAL A 131 -6.71 0.07 9.02
CA VAL A 131 -6.66 -1.23 8.32
C VAL A 131 -5.72 -1.15 7.11
N LEU A 132 -5.82 -0.11 6.29
CA LEU A 132 -4.92 0.08 5.14
C LEU A 132 -3.46 0.19 5.57
N LEU A 133 -3.20 0.92 6.65
CA LEU A 133 -1.84 1.06 7.18
C LEU A 133 -1.31 -0.27 7.72
N PHE A 134 -2.15 -1.05 8.40
CA PHE A 134 -1.80 -2.40 8.84
C PHE A 134 -1.48 -3.31 7.64
N GLU A 135 -2.29 -3.28 6.59
CA GLU A 135 -2.05 -4.03 5.36
C GLU A 135 -0.74 -3.59 4.69
N ALA A 136 -0.45 -2.29 4.62
CA ALA A 136 0.81 -1.77 4.10
C ALA A 136 2.02 -2.28 4.91
N ILE A 137 1.92 -2.29 6.25
CA ILE A 137 2.96 -2.85 7.13
C ILE A 137 3.15 -4.35 6.85
N ALA A 138 2.05 -5.11 6.75
CA ALA A 138 2.09 -6.54 6.48
C ALA A 138 2.72 -6.84 5.11
N MET A 139 2.33 -6.11 4.07
CA MET A 139 2.89 -6.24 2.71
C MET A 139 4.38 -5.87 2.67
N SER A 140 4.77 -4.76 3.31
CA SER A 140 6.18 -4.33 3.41
C SER A 140 7.04 -5.37 4.13
N ALA A 141 6.52 -5.95 5.22
CA ALA A 141 7.18 -7.03 5.94
C ALA A 141 7.31 -8.30 5.09
N ALA A 142 6.26 -8.68 4.37
CA ALA A 142 6.27 -9.83 3.47
C ALA A 142 7.28 -9.65 2.33
N MET A 143 7.28 -8.51 1.66
CA MET A 143 8.24 -8.20 0.59
C MET A 143 9.68 -8.25 1.10
N SER A 144 9.96 -7.64 2.25
CA SER A 144 11.29 -7.68 2.86
C SER A 144 11.73 -9.10 3.24
N TYR A 145 10.82 -9.91 3.80
CA TYR A 145 11.09 -11.31 4.13
C TYR A 145 11.44 -12.12 2.88
N PHE A 146 10.68 -11.91 1.81
CA PHE A 146 10.98 -12.56 0.54
C PHE A 146 12.33 -12.09 0.01
N ASP A 147 12.62 -10.78 -0.07
CA ASP A 147 13.93 -10.32 -0.54
C ASP A 147 15.10 -10.86 0.30
N GLU A 148 14.97 -10.95 1.63
CA GLU A 148 16.06 -11.45 2.49
C GLU A 148 16.27 -12.96 2.37
N LYS A 149 15.19 -13.76 2.44
CA LYS A 149 15.26 -15.22 2.23
C LYS A 149 15.73 -15.57 0.83
N TRP A 150 15.47 -14.68 -0.12
CA TRP A 150 15.80 -14.85 -1.53
C TRP A 150 17.24 -14.49 -1.86
N ASN A 151 17.76 -13.37 -1.36
CA ASN A 151 19.15 -12.97 -1.57
C ASN A 151 20.13 -14.04 -1.04
N ARG A 152 19.80 -14.69 0.08
CA ARG A 152 20.60 -15.80 0.63
C ARG A 152 20.67 -17.03 -0.27
N ARG A 153 19.65 -17.28 -1.11
CA ARG A 153 19.62 -18.46 -2.01
C ARG A 153 20.49 -18.28 -3.25
N TRP A 154 20.84 -17.03 -3.60
CA TRP A 154 21.67 -16.70 -4.75
C TRP A 154 23.14 -16.44 -4.40
N SER A 155 23.46 -16.00 -3.18
CA SER A 155 24.85 -15.93 -2.70
C SER A 155 25.53 -17.30 -2.56
N THR A 156 24.74 -18.38 -2.58
CA THR A 156 25.23 -19.77 -2.61
C THR A 156 25.32 -20.37 -4.01
N LEU A 157 24.90 -19.64 -5.05
CA LEU A 157 24.91 -20.07 -6.46
C LEU A 157 25.88 -19.25 -7.33
N THR A 158 26.60 -18.31 -6.74
CA THR A 158 27.75 -17.58 -7.30
C THR A 158 29.01 -17.97 -6.55
#